data_AF-A0AAQ3WR91-F1
#
_entry.id   AF-A0AAQ3WR91-F1
#
_cell.length_a   1.000
_cell.length_b   1.000
_cell.length_c   1.000
_cell.angle_alpha   90.00
_cell.angle_beta   90.00
_cell.angle_gamma   90.00
#
_symmetry.space_group_name_H-M   'P 1'
#
loop_
_entity.id
_entity.type
_entity.pdbx_description
1 polymer ?
#
loop_
_entity_poly.entity_id
_entity_poly.type
_entity_poly.pdbx_seq_one_letter_code
_entity_poly.pdbx_strand_id
1 'polypeptide(L)'
;MWASSLSPHLAAVHDVFHVSQLKKYLRVPKEAVEPDLTYEEKPIKILDRKQRSTRSRTINFCKVQWSNHSEEEATWKQEEYLHNKYP
;
A
#
# COMPACT_ATOMS: atom_id res chain seq x y z
N MET A 1 -82.11 -8.57 -18.26
CA MET A 1 -81.28 -7.90 -19.29
C MET A 1 -80.12 -7.22 -18.56
N TRP A 2 -78.95 -7.83 -18.52
CA TRP A 2 -77.75 -7.17 -17.98
C TRP A 2 -76.91 -6.67 -19.17
N ALA A 3 -76.80 -5.35 -19.30
CA ALA A 3 -75.73 -4.69 -20.04
C ALA A 3 -74.65 -4.36 -18.98
N SER A 4 -73.36 -4.47 -19.26
CA SER A 4 -72.69 -3.65 -20.26
C SER A 4 -71.43 -4.33 -20.77
N SER A 5 -71.29 -4.38 -22.09
CA SER A 5 -70.05 -4.73 -22.77
C SER A 5 -68.99 -3.67 -22.50
N LEU A 6 -67.78 -4.11 -22.13
CA LEU A 6 -66.58 -3.28 -22.21
C LEU A 6 -66.40 -2.86 -23.68
N SER A 7 -66.33 -1.56 -23.95
CA SER A 7 -66.13 -1.06 -25.31
C SER A 7 -64.82 -1.63 -25.88
N PRO A 8 -64.82 -2.31 -27.04
CA PRO A 8 -63.62 -2.96 -27.59
C PRO A 8 -62.53 -1.95 -28.00
N HIS A 9 -62.79 -0.65 -27.90
CA HIS A 9 -61.88 0.41 -28.31
C HIS A 9 -60.76 0.74 -27.30
N LEU A 10 -60.83 0.24 -26.05
CA LEU A 10 -59.80 0.50 -25.03
C LEU A 10 -58.92 -0.71 -24.71
N ALA A 11 -59.11 -1.84 -25.40
CA ALA A 11 -58.28 -3.03 -25.22
C ALA A 11 -56.84 -2.88 -25.78
N ALA A 12 -56.54 -1.76 -26.46
CA ALA A 12 -55.30 -1.57 -27.21
C ALA A 12 -54.27 -0.66 -26.54
N VAL A 13 -54.54 -0.11 -25.36
CA VAL A 13 -53.56 0.75 -24.66
C VAL A 13 -53.03 -0.02 -23.47
N HIS A 14 -51.92 -0.72 -23.70
CA HIS A 14 -51.14 -1.31 -22.62
C HIS A 14 -50.59 -0.21 -21.71
N ASP A 15 -50.84 -0.32 -20.40
CA ASP A 15 -50.22 0.54 -19.40
C ASP A 15 -48.76 0.09 -19.20
N VAL A 16 -47.88 0.58 -20.07
CA VAL A 16 -46.45 0.26 -20.06
C VAL A 16 -45.70 1.45 -19.49
N PHE A 17 -45.41 1.41 -18.20
CA PHE A 17 -44.41 2.30 -17.61
C PHE A 17 -43.02 1.81 -18.00
N HIS A 18 -42.35 2.53 -18.91
CA HIS A 18 -40.94 2.30 -19.19
C HIS A 18 -40.08 2.95 -18.10
N VAL A 19 -39.62 2.15 -17.14
CA VAL A 19 -38.62 2.59 -16.17
C VAL A 19 -37.24 2.34 -16.77
N SER A 20 -36.59 3.38 -17.29
CA SER A 20 -35.18 3.28 -17.66
C SER A 20 -34.38 3.03 -16.37
N GLN A 21 -33.72 1.88 -16.30
CA GLN A 21 -32.82 1.52 -15.20
C GLN A 21 -31.65 2.52 -15.18
N LEU A 22 -31.74 3.56 -14.34
CA LEU A 22 -30.61 4.44 -14.08
C LEU A 22 -29.53 3.61 -13.37
N LYS A 23 -28.44 3.31 -14.08
CA LYS A 23 -27.24 2.74 -13.46
C LYS A 23 -26.70 3.75 -12.46
N LYS A 24 -26.80 3.44 -11.16
CA LYS A 24 -26.12 4.19 -10.10
C LYS A 24 -24.63 4.16 -10.39
N TYR A 25 -24.04 5.33 -10.59
CA TYR A 25 -22.60 5.47 -10.72
C TYR A 25 -21.97 5.25 -9.34
N LEU A 26 -21.49 4.03 -9.09
CA LEU A 26 -20.72 3.72 -7.90
C LEU A 26 -19.32 4.30 -8.12
N ARG A 27 -19.06 5.49 -7.56
CA ARG A 27 -17.70 6.04 -7.50
C ARG A 27 -16.90 5.12 -6.58
N VAL A 28 -16.09 4.25 -7.18
CA VAL A 28 -15.09 3.47 -6.45
C VAL A 28 -14.24 4.49 -5.68
N PRO A 29 -14.08 4.36 -4.35
CA PRO A 29 -13.11 5.16 -3.64
C PRO A 29 -11.78 4.94 -4.35
N LYS A 30 -11.15 6.01 -4.85
CA LYS A 30 -9.72 5.93 -5.12
C LYS A 30 -9.11 5.64 -3.77
N GLU A 31 -8.73 4.38 -3.54
CA GLU A 31 -7.81 4.02 -2.49
C GLU A 31 -6.67 5.03 -2.62
N ALA A 32 -6.59 5.93 -1.64
CA ALA A 32 -5.48 6.85 -1.56
C ALA A 32 -4.27 5.94 -1.34
N VAL A 33 -3.53 5.67 -2.41
CA VAL A 33 -2.24 5.00 -2.34
C VAL A 33 -1.45 5.78 -1.30
N GLU A 34 -1.07 5.10 -0.22
CA GLU A 34 -0.45 5.73 0.94
C GLU A 34 0.74 6.59 0.47
N PRO A 35 0.77 7.88 0.85
CA PRO A 35 1.89 8.74 0.52
C PRO A 35 3.08 8.35 1.42
N ASP A 36 4.25 8.29 0.79
CA ASP A 36 5.56 7.87 1.32
C ASP A 36 5.80 6.37 1.53
N LEU A 37 6.37 5.75 0.48
CA LEU A 37 7.02 4.43 0.52
C LEU A 37 8.42 4.47 1.17
N THR A 38 8.79 5.59 1.79
CA THR A 38 10.09 5.79 2.43
C THR A 38 10.08 5.07 3.78
N TYR A 39 10.76 3.93 3.86
CA TYR A 39 10.96 3.21 5.12
C TYR A 39 12.27 3.66 5.79
N GLU A 40 12.23 3.90 7.10
CA GLU A 40 13.44 4.12 7.89
C GLU A 40 14.11 2.78 8.22
N GLU A 41 15.33 2.57 7.74
CA GLU A 41 16.16 1.46 8.19
C GLU A 41 16.86 1.78 9.50
N LYS A 42 16.67 0.91 10.49
CA LYS A 42 17.33 0.99 11.80
C LYS A 42 18.24 -0.22 12.00
N PRO A 43 19.42 -0.04 12.60
CA PRO A 43 20.30 -1.15 12.93
C PRO A 43 19.65 -1.99 14.04
N ILE A 44 19.46 -3.29 13.80
CA ILE A 44 18.85 -4.20 14.77
C ILE A 44 19.87 -5.06 15.50
N LYS A 45 20.98 -5.40 14.84
CA LYS A 45 22.00 -6.28 15.39
C LYS A 45 23.34 -6.07 14.72
N ILE A 46 24.42 -6.17 15.50
CA ILE A 46 25.78 -6.28 14.96
C ILE A 46 26.11 -7.76 14.86
N LEU A 47 26.37 -8.23 13.63
CA LEU A 47 26.69 -9.62 13.34
C LEU A 47 28.19 -9.92 13.46
N ASP A 48 29.03 -8.93 13.14
CA ASP A 48 30.49 -9.09 13.16
C ASP A 48 31.19 -7.73 13.31
N ARG A 49 32.46 -7.75 13.72
CA ARG A 49 33.32 -6.57 13.84
C ARG A 49 34.68 -6.82 13.19
N LYS A 50 35.16 -5.82 12.45
CA LYS A 50 36.45 -5.88 11.77
C LYS A 50 37.19 -4.57 11.94
N GLN A 51 38.45 -4.69 12.33
CA GLN A 51 39.36 -3.56 12.41
C GLN A 51 40.22 -3.48 11.15
N ARG A 52 40.41 -2.28 10.62
CA ARG A 52 41.36 -2.00 9.54
C ARG A 52 42.33 -0.91 9.99
N SER A 53 43.60 -1.27 10.08
CA SER A 53 44.69 -0.33 10.28
C SER A 53 45.16 0.24 8.93
N THR A 54 45.28 1.55 8.87
CA THR A 54 45.99 2.28 7.80
C THR A 54 47.30 2.83 8.37
N ARG A 55 48.14 3.46 7.53
CA ARG A 55 49.45 3.99 7.95
C ARG A 55 49.39 4.95 9.15
N SER A 56 48.27 5.65 9.34
CA SER A 56 48.15 6.71 10.36
C SER A 56 47.00 6.53 11.34
N ARG A 57 46.09 5.56 11.11
CA ARG A 57 44.87 5.43 11.89
C ARG A 57 44.25 4.05 11.77
N THR A 58 43.50 3.69 12.79
CA THR A 58 42.78 2.43 12.85
C THR A 58 41.29 2.70 12.84
N ILE A 59 40.57 2.03 11.93
CA ILE A 59 39.13 2.23 11.70
C ILE A 59 38.42 0.92 12.01
N ASN A 60 37.42 0.99 12.89
CA ASN A 60 36.56 -0.13 13.22
C ASN A 60 35.32 -0.14 12.31
N PHE A 61 34.97 -1.33 11.82
CA PHE A 61 33.77 -1.59 11.04
C PHE A 61 32.93 -2.64 11.75
N CYS A 62 31.62 -2.47 11.69
CA CYS A 62 30.63 -3.41 12.18
C CYS A 62 29.79 -3.90 11.00
N LYS A 63 29.55 -5.21 10.92
CA LYS A 63 28.56 -5.80 10.02
C LYS A 63 27.20 -5.66 10.68
N VAL A 64 26.32 -4.87 10.09
CA VAL A 64 25.05 -4.46 10.69
C VAL A 64 23.89 -5.11 9.95
N GLN A 65 23.04 -5.81 10.68
CA GLN A 65 21.73 -6.23 10.23
C GLN A 65 20.75 -5.06 10.39
N TRP A 66 19.96 -4.80 9.36
CA TRP A 66 18.97 -3.71 9.32
C TRP A 66 17.56 -4.26 9.49
N SER A 67 16.66 -3.45 10.05
CA SER A 67 15.28 -3.85 10.39
C SER A 67 14.48 -4.46 9.24
N ASN A 68 14.75 -4.06 8.01
CA ASN A 68 14.03 -4.54 6.81
C ASN A 68 14.83 -5.51 5.96
N HIS A 69 16.00 -5.94 6.43
CA HIS A 69 16.92 -6.81 5.70
C HIS A 69 17.23 -8.09 6.46
N SER A 70 17.46 -9.15 5.70
CA SER A 70 17.96 -10.42 6.22
C SER A 70 19.41 -10.30 6.73
N GLU A 71 19.87 -11.26 7.54
CA GLU A 71 21.28 -11.30 7.97
C GLU A 71 22.26 -11.43 6.78
N GLU A 72 21.81 -12.02 5.68
CA GLU A 72 22.60 -12.20 4.44
C GLU A 72 22.87 -10.85 3.74
N GLU A 73 21.90 -9.94 3.80
CA GLU A 73 21.96 -8.59 3.22
C GLU A 73 22.67 -7.57 4.13
N ALA A 74 23.14 -7.99 5.30
CA ALA A 74 23.80 -7.12 6.26
C ALA A 74 25.04 -6.42 5.67
N THR A 75 25.18 -5.12 5.95
CA THR A 75 26.24 -4.28 5.36
C THR A 75 27.29 -3.85 6.39
N TRP A 76 28.51 -3.62 5.93
CA TRP A 76 29.59 -3.11 6.77
C TRP A 76 29.53 -1.58 6.87
N LYS A 77 29.44 -1.05 8.09
CA LYS A 77 29.51 0.39 8.39
C LYS A 77 30.60 0.68 9.40
N GLN A 78 31.12 1.91 9.39
CA GLN A 78 32.07 2.34 10.41
C GLN A 78 31.37 2.46 11.76
N GLU A 79 32.06 2.05 12.82
CA GLU A 79 31.53 2.10 14.19
C GLU A 79 31.20 3.54 14.62
N GLU A 80 32.05 4.51 14.28
CA GLU A 80 31.84 5.93 14.55
C GLU A 80 30.57 6.47 13.87
N TYR A 81 30.30 6.06 12.63
CA TYR A 81 29.06 6.43 11.94
C TYR A 81 27.82 5.90 12.67
N LEU A 82 27.88 4.66 13.16
CA LEU A 82 26.78 4.05 13.89
C LEU A 82 26.54 4.78 15.21
N HIS A 83 27.59 5.09 15.98
CA HIS A 83 27.48 5.83 17.23
C HIS A 83 26.93 7.25 17.03
N ASN A 84 27.30 7.91 15.93
CA ASN A 84 26.83 9.28 15.66
C ASN A 84 25.39 9.32 15.12
N LYS A 85 24.98 8.35 14.30
CA LYS A 85 23.66 8.33 13.67
C LYS A 85 22.61 7.58 14.48
N TYR A 86 23.03 6.59 15.25
CA TYR A 86 22.19 5.70 16.06
C TYR A 86 22.81 5.54 17.47
N PRO A 87 22.80 6.62 18.28
CA PRO A 87 23.34 6.59 19.64
C PRO A 87 22.58 5.64 20.57
#